data_AF-A0A4U9V506-F1
#
_entry.id   AF-A0A4U9V506-F1
#
_cell.length_a   1.000
_cell.length_b   1.000
_cell.length_c   1.000
_cell.angle_alpha   90.00
_cell.angle_beta   90.00
_cell.angle_gamma   90.00
#
_symmetry.space_group_name_H-M   'P 1'
#
loop_
_entity.id
_entity.type
_entity.pdbx_description
1 polymer ?
#
loop_
_entity_poly.entity_id
_entity_poly.type
_entity_poly.pdbx_seq_one_letter_code
_entity_poly.pdbx_strand_id
1 'polypeptide(L)' 'MNKIALYCRQGFEKECAAEITDKAAQLEVFGFARVKDNSGYVLFECYQPGRCRSPGERNPVP' A
#
# COMPACT_ATOMS: atom_id res chain seq x y z
N MET A 1 9.08 7.08 6.68
CA MET A 1 8.52 5.73 6.93
C MET A 1 7.39 5.48 5.93
N ASN A 2 7.55 4.55 4.98
CA ASN A 2 6.57 4.33 3.89
C ASN A 2 6.01 2.90 3.88
N LYS A 3 5.83 2.31 5.07
CA LYS A 3 5.32 0.94 5.22
C LYS A 3 3.95 1.02 5.88
N ILE A 4 2.95 0.46 5.23
CA ILE A 4 1.57 0.35 5.72
C ILE A 4 1.32 -1.12 6.03
N ALA A 5 0.99 -1.44 7.28
CA ALA A 5 0.51 -2.77 7.64
C ALA A 5 -1.03 -2.78 7.56
N LEU A 6 -1.57 -3.61 6.68
CA LEU A 6 -3.00 -3.87 6.58
C LEU A 6 -3.32 -5.20 7.25
N TYR A 7 -4.22 -5.18 8.21
CA TYR A 7 -4.75 -6.40 8.81
C TYR A 7 -5.92 -6.91 7.96
N CYS A 8 -5.88 -8.19 7.56
CA CYS A 8 -6.95 -8.84 6.80
C CYS A 8 -7.30 -10.19 7.42
N ARG A 9 -8.47 -10.73 7.05
CA ARG A 9 -8.87 -12.08 7.46
C ARG A 9 -7.88 -13.10 6.92
N GLN A 10 -7.54 -14.10 7.74
CA GLN A 10 -6.68 -15.22 7.31
C GLN A 10 -7.29 -15.90 6.07
N GLY A 11 -6.49 -16.08 5.02
CA GLY A 11 -6.89 -16.61 3.73
C GLY A 11 -7.13 -15.54 2.65
N PHE A 12 -7.25 -14.27 3.01
CA PHE A 12 -7.47 -13.15 2.09
C PHE A 12 -6.23 -12.27 1.88
N GLU A 13 -5.06 -12.67 2.38
CA GLU A 13 -3.84 -11.86 2.29
C GLU A 13 -3.47 -11.56 0.83
N LYS A 14 -3.61 -12.54 -0.07
CA LYS A 14 -3.26 -12.39 -1.50
C LYS A 14 -4.21 -11.43 -2.23
N GLU A 15 -5.51 -11.50 -1.94
CA GLU A 15 -6.50 -10.57 -2.49
C GLU A 15 -6.29 -9.16 -1.95
N CYS A 16 -6.08 -9.00 -0.64
CA CYS A 16 -5.75 -7.71 -0.02
C CYS A 16 -4.47 -7.09 -0.61
N ALA A 17 -3.46 -7.90 -0.90
CA ALA A 17 -2.20 -7.44 -1.49
C ALA A 17 -2.33 -7.01 -2.95
N ALA A 18 -3.14 -7.71 -3.74
CA ALA A 18 -3.45 -7.30 -5.11
C ALA A 18 -4.27 -6.00 -5.10
N GLU A 19 -5.29 -5.91 -4.25
CA GLU A 19 -6.16 -4.74 -4.16
C GLU A 19 -5.40 -3.47 -3.74
N ILE A 20 -4.54 -3.57 -2.72
CA ILE A 20 -3.75 -2.40 -2.29
C ILE A 20 -2.76 -1.95 -3.36
N THR A 21 -2.17 -2.90 -4.09
CA THR A 21 -1.21 -2.58 -5.15
C THR A 21 -1.90 -1.91 -6.34
N ASP A 22 -3.09 -2.38 -6.72
CA ASP A 22 -3.90 -1.77 -7.78
C ASP A 22 -4.37 -0.36 -7.40
N LYS A 23 -4.95 -0.19 -6.21
CA LYS A 23 -5.36 1.13 -5.69
C LYS A 23 -4.19 2.09 -5.58
N ALA A 24 -3.04 1.62 -5.13
CA ALA A 24 -1.83 2.43 -5.05
C ALA A 24 -1.33 2.82 -6.45
N ALA A 25 -1.37 1.90 -7.42
CA ALA A 25 -1.02 2.19 -8.81
C ALA A 25 -1.93 3.26 -9.45
N GLN A 26 -3.23 3.24 -9.15
CA GLN A 26 -4.17 4.29 -9.59
C GLN A 26 -3.83 5.67 -9.00
N LEU A 27 -3.22 5.71 -7.81
CA LEU A 27 -2.75 6.94 -7.16
C LEU A 27 -1.30 7.29 -7.55
N GLU A 28 -0.73 6.60 -8.56
CA GLU A 28 0.68 6.71 -8.96
C GLU A 28 1.67 6.40 -7.82
N VAL A 29 1.22 5.65 -6.82
CA VAL A 29 2.02 5.19 -5.68
C VAL A 29 2.46 3.75 -5.97
N PHE A 30 3.72 3.61 -6.38
CA PHE A 30 4.30 2.30 -6.64
C PHE A 30 4.96 1.74 -5.37
N GLY A 31 4.69 0.47 -5.09
CA GLY A 31 5.16 -0.23 -3.91
C GLY A 31 5.11 -1.74 -4.09
N PHE A 32 5.47 -2.48 -3.04
CA PHE A 32 5.34 -3.93 -3.00
C PHE A 32 4.57 -4.38 -1.76
N ALA A 33 3.61 -5.27 -1.98
CA ALA A 33 2.88 -5.92 -0.90
C ALA A 33 3.58 -7.22 -0.50
N ARG A 34 4.00 -7.32 0.78
CA ARG A 34 4.43 -8.56 1.41
C ARG A 34 3.25 -9.23 2.08
N VAL A 35 2.89 -10.39 1.56
CA VAL A 35 1.90 -11.30 2.13
C VAL A 35 2.61 -12.42 2.87
N LYS A 36 2.02 -12.84 3.99
CA LYS A 36 2.47 -13.99 4.74
C LYS A 36 1.26 -14.85 5.06
N ASP A 37 1.20 -16.04 4.48
CA ASP A 37 0.08 -16.96 4.66
C ASP A 37 -0.17 -17.26 6.15
N ASN A 38 -1.44 -17.32 6.54
CA ASN A 38 -1.91 -17.55 7.93
C ASN A 38 -1.44 -16.50 8.95
N SER A 39 -0.93 -15.35 8.50
CA SER A 39 -0.46 -14.31 9.42
C SER A 39 -1.56 -13.29 9.73
N GLY A 40 -2.61 -13.18 8.90
CA GLY A 40 -3.70 -12.23 9.10
C GLY A 40 -3.30 -10.76 8.88
N TYR A 41 -2.18 -10.53 8.19
CA TYR A 41 -1.73 -9.19 7.83
C TYR A 41 -0.92 -9.18 6.53
N VAL A 42 -0.92 -8.02 5.89
CA VAL A 42 -0.20 -7.69 4.65
C VAL A 42 0.62 -6.43 4.92
N LEU A 43 1.88 -6.40 4.47
CA LEU A 43 2.73 -5.22 4.58
C LEU A 43 2.91 -4.59 3.21
N PHE A 44 2.37 -3.41 2.97
CA PHE A 44 2.62 -2.64 1.76
C PHE A 44 3.75 -1.64 1.98
N GLU A 45 4.80 -1.71 1.17
CA GLU A 45 5.96 -0.83 1.26
C GLU A 45 6.09 0.01 -0.02
N CYS A 46 5.89 1.33 0.11
CA CYS A 46 5.93 2.26 -1.01
C CYS A 46 7.37 2.70 -1.31
N TYR A 47 7.73 2.74 -2.59
CA TYR A 47 9.08 3.14 -3.03
C TYR A 47 9.29 4.65 -3.01
N GLN A 48 8.23 5.47 -3.16
CA GLN A 48 8.37 6.93 -3.21
C GLN A 48 8.15 7.58 -1.84
N PRO A 49 9.20 8.12 -1.19
CA PRO A 49 9.11 8.85 0.08
C PRO A 49 8.47 10.26 -0.02
N GLY A 50 7.66 10.54 -1.03
CA GLY A 50 7.05 11.86 -1.24
C GLY A 50 5.61 11.85 -1.76
N ARG A 51 5.08 10.70 -2.20
CA ARG A 51 3.74 10.59 -2.80
C ARG A 51 2.74 9.81 -1.92
N CYS A 52 3.20 9.21 -0.83
CA CYS A 52 2.33 8.61 0.20
C CYS A 52 1.84 9.70 1.17
N ARG A 53 1.23 10.75 0.64
CA ARG A 53 0.54 11.78 1.42
C ARG A 53 -0.93 11.77 1.01
N SER A 54 -1.80 11.86 2.01
CA SER A 54 -3.26 11.92 1.89
C SER A 54 -3.70 12.77 0.69
N PRO A 55 -4.77 12.40 -0.05
CA PRO A 55 -5.24 13.11 -1.25
C PRO A 55 -5.68 14.59 -1.06
N GLY A 56 -5.34 15.25 0.05
CA GLY A 56 -5.73 16.62 0.41
C GLY A 56 -4.64 17.69 0.29
N GLU A 57 -3.36 17.35 0.14
CA GLU A 57 -2.27 18.34 0.05
C GLU A 57 -1.71 18.43 -1.37
N ARG A 58 -2.41 19.19 -2.22
CA ARG A 58 -1.83 19.78 -3.44
C ARG A 58 -0.76 20.78 -3.00
N ASN A 59 0.51 20.40 -3.01
CA ASN A 59 1.58 21.38 -3.01
C ASN A 59 1.88 21.75 -4.48
N PRO A 60 2.04 23.03 -4.82
CA PRO A 60 2.33 23.44 -6.19
C PRO A 60 3.75 23.00 -6.55
N VAL A 61 3.87 22.39 -7.74
CA VAL A 61 5.16 22.18 -8.39
C VAL A 61 5.77 23.54 -8.76
N PRO A 62 7.12 23.69 -8.71
CA PRO A 62 7.81 24.94 -9.02
C PRO A 62 7.61 25.39 -10.47
#